data_AF-A0A9J6EY46-F1
#
_entry.id   AF-A0A9J6EY46-F1
#
_cell.length_a   1.000
_cell.length_b   1.000
_cell.length_c   1.000
_cell.angle_alpha   90.00
_cell.angle_beta   90.00
_cell.angle_gamma   90.00
#
_symmetry.space_group_name_H-M   'P 1'
#
loop_
_entity.id
_entity.type
_entity.pdbx_description
1 polymer ?
#
loop_
_entity_poly.entity_id
_entity_poly.type
_entity_poly.pdbx_seq_one_letter_code
_entity_poly.pdbx_strand_id
1 'polypeptide(L)'
;MTAARAFREQLTWRFSIHRASTAIICDSQLKYLHQHFDPASPHSPAFICQPGACIGDIGELLDFVLEGTSNLILHIGTNDLAHTDAPTAFDHYVALLDRIRHERPDIPMVFATLVLPRAPNQRLRRHNWRAVRRFNFEARELNLRLLSLCHKREEVFHVNHRIDALRPWTVLVADGLHPSFAGVSLLAWNIYNLLLDLWRPYITNWLEHAPQPEVGAYELRETPSYSQALWRCRVPGLPDMKTPPVLKHALFACQQHSDNQECRRKVPPAHRARSAFIHIVGEGVAIWAA
;
A
#
# COMPACT_ATOMS: atom_id res chain seq x y z
N MET A 1 -29.37 -13.24 -17.25
CA MET A 1 -28.04 -12.61 -17.06
C MET A 1 -27.79 -12.53 -15.56
N THR A 2 -26.86 -13.34 -15.03
CA THR A 2 -26.68 -13.59 -13.60
C THR A 2 -25.91 -12.48 -12.90
N ALA A 3 -26.22 -12.25 -11.61
CA ALA A 3 -25.53 -11.29 -10.74
C ALA A 3 -23.99 -11.45 -10.77
N ALA A 4 -23.48 -12.67 -10.98
CA ALA A 4 -22.07 -12.97 -11.18
C ALA A 4 -21.41 -12.24 -12.39
N ARG A 5 -22.17 -11.91 -13.44
CA ARG A 5 -21.66 -11.18 -14.61
C ARG A 5 -21.58 -9.67 -14.34
N ALA A 6 -22.58 -9.09 -13.68
CA ALA A 6 -22.54 -7.69 -13.23
C ALA A 6 -21.48 -7.48 -12.13
N PHE A 7 -21.29 -8.48 -11.27
CA PHE A 7 -20.23 -8.53 -10.26
C PHE A 7 -18.84 -8.65 -10.89
N ARG A 8 -18.69 -9.48 -11.94
CA ARG A 8 -17.47 -9.55 -12.77
C ARG A 8 -17.12 -8.19 -13.39
N GLU A 9 -18.10 -7.44 -13.88
CA GLU A 9 -17.88 -6.11 -14.48
C GLU A 9 -17.48 -5.04 -13.44
N GLN A 10 -17.94 -5.16 -12.18
CA GLN A 10 -17.55 -4.25 -11.09
C GLN A 10 -16.20 -4.59 -10.45
N LEU A 11 -15.79 -5.87 -10.43
CA LEU A 11 -14.55 -6.32 -9.78
C LEU A 11 -13.29 -6.12 -10.64
N THR A 12 -13.43 -5.94 -11.95
CA THR A 12 -12.27 -5.83 -12.85
C THR A 12 -11.94 -4.40 -13.21
N TRP A 13 -11.23 -3.69 -12.31
CA TRP A 13 -10.29 -2.65 -12.77
C TRP A 13 -9.07 -3.36 -13.35
N ARG A 14 -9.24 -3.94 -14.54
CA ARG A 14 -8.24 -4.74 -15.26
C ARG A 14 -7.14 -3.83 -15.79
N PHE A 15 -6.02 -3.76 -15.05
CA PHE A 15 -4.77 -3.25 -15.59
C PHE A 15 -3.71 -4.35 -15.59
N SER A 16 -2.99 -4.42 -16.71
CA SER A 16 -1.96 -5.41 -17.12
C SER A 16 -2.33 -6.89 -16.95
N ILE A 17 -3.25 -7.36 -17.81
CA ILE A 17 -3.84 -8.71 -17.81
C ILE A 17 -2.84 -9.81 -18.22
N HIS A 18 -1.61 -9.47 -18.62
CA HIS A 18 -0.75 -10.44 -19.29
C HIS A 18 0.48 -10.92 -18.53
N ARG A 19 0.94 -10.27 -17.45
CA ARG A 19 2.20 -10.67 -16.76
C ARG A 19 2.35 -10.24 -15.29
N ALA A 20 1.28 -9.85 -14.60
CA ALA A 20 1.42 -9.41 -13.21
C ALA A 20 1.89 -10.56 -12.31
N SER A 21 3.13 -10.51 -11.83
CA SER A 21 3.68 -11.50 -10.88
C SER A 21 3.11 -11.34 -9.47
N THR A 22 2.34 -10.27 -9.23
CA THR A 22 1.74 -9.96 -7.93
C THR A 22 0.26 -9.67 -8.10
N ALA A 23 -0.57 -10.24 -7.24
CA ALA A 23 -1.97 -9.85 -7.06
C ALA A 23 -2.18 -9.27 -5.66
N ILE A 24 -3.12 -8.33 -5.52
CA ILE A 24 -3.55 -7.74 -4.27
C ILE A 24 -5.06 -7.95 -4.13
N ILE A 25 -5.48 -8.74 -3.15
CA ILE A 25 -6.89 -8.87 -2.78
C ILE A 25 -7.18 -7.95 -1.60
N CYS A 26 -8.19 -7.09 -1.74
CA CYS A 26 -8.39 -6.00 -0.79
C CYS A 26 -9.86 -5.64 -0.52
N ASP A 27 -10.11 -5.00 0.62
CA ASP A 27 -11.42 -4.43 0.95
C ASP A 27 -11.57 -2.95 0.50
N SER A 28 -12.59 -2.25 1.00
CA SER A 28 -12.84 -0.86 0.64
C SER A 28 -11.75 0.13 1.07
N GLN A 29 -10.87 -0.22 2.02
CA GLN A 29 -9.80 0.67 2.48
C GLN A 29 -8.72 0.88 1.41
N LEU A 30 -8.49 -0.11 0.55
CA LEU A 30 -7.44 -0.08 -0.48
C LEU A 30 -8.01 0.05 -1.91
N LYS A 31 -9.31 0.30 -2.07
CA LYS A 31 -9.96 0.38 -3.40
C LYS A 31 -9.31 1.39 -4.37
N TYR A 32 -8.66 2.44 -3.86
CA TYR A 32 -7.98 3.46 -4.67
C TYR A 32 -6.47 3.25 -4.80
N LEU A 33 -5.93 2.18 -4.24
CA LEU A 33 -4.49 1.92 -4.21
C LEU A 33 -3.89 1.84 -5.63
N HIS A 34 -4.63 1.23 -6.57
CA HIS A 34 -4.23 1.10 -7.97
C HIS A 34 -3.87 2.43 -8.66
N GLN A 35 -4.43 3.55 -8.19
CA GLN A 35 -4.16 4.88 -8.76
C GLN A 35 -2.71 5.34 -8.55
N HIS A 36 -1.97 4.66 -7.66
CA HIS A 36 -0.57 4.94 -7.36
C HIS A 36 0.41 4.04 -8.11
N PHE A 37 -0.09 3.13 -8.97
CA PHE A 37 0.72 2.21 -9.76
C PHE A 37 0.55 2.54 -11.25
N ASP A 38 1.63 2.39 -12.02
CA ASP A 38 1.58 2.61 -13.48
C ASP A 38 0.95 1.38 -14.15
N PRO A 39 -0.26 1.46 -14.72
CA PRO A 39 -0.92 0.30 -15.31
C PRO A 39 -0.17 -0.30 -16.50
N ALA A 40 0.72 0.46 -17.14
CA ALA A 40 1.55 -0.02 -18.25
C ALA A 40 2.80 -0.76 -17.77
N SER A 41 3.16 -0.63 -16.49
CA SER A 41 4.30 -1.34 -15.92
C SER A 41 4.02 -2.85 -15.84
N PRO A 42 4.91 -3.72 -16.34
CA PRO A 42 4.78 -5.17 -16.21
C PRO A 42 4.88 -5.64 -14.75
N HIS A 43 5.35 -4.76 -13.87
CA HIS A 43 5.52 -5.03 -12.45
C HIS A 43 4.36 -4.50 -11.59
N SER A 44 3.37 -3.85 -12.20
CA SER A 44 2.21 -3.39 -11.45
C SER A 44 1.35 -4.56 -10.99
N PRO A 45 0.93 -4.57 -9.71
CA PRO A 45 0.07 -5.64 -9.21
C PRO A 45 -1.29 -5.66 -9.89
N ALA A 46 -1.89 -6.84 -10.01
CA ALA A 46 -3.31 -6.99 -10.28
C ALA A 46 -4.10 -6.65 -9.00
N PHE A 47 -5.09 -5.76 -9.09
CA PHE A 47 -5.91 -5.36 -7.94
C PHE A 47 -7.29 -6.01 -8.02
N ILE A 48 -7.65 -6.78 -7.00
CA ILE A 48 -8.94 -7.47 -6.85
C ILE A 48 -9.58 -6.96 -5.57
N CYS A 49 -10.44 -5.95 -5.67
CA CYS A 49 -10.95 -5.26 -4.49
C CYS A 49 -12.47 -5.32 -4.39
N GLN A 50 -12.96 -5.84 -3.26
CA GLN A 50 -14.38 -5.99 -2.97
C GLN A 50 -14.74 -5.20 -1.70
N PRO A 51 -15.50 -4.09 -1.82
CA PRO A 51 -15.97 -3.35 -0.65
C PRO A 51 -16.77 -4.23 0.31
N GLY A 52 -16.43 -4.17 1.59
CA GLY A 52 -17.10 -4.96 2.64
C GLY A 52 -16.64 -6.41 2.76
N ALA A 53 -15.67 -6.85 1.95
CA ALA A 53 -15.18 -8.23 2.00
C ALA A 53 -14.63 -8.57 3.40
N CYS A 54 -15.06 -9.72 3.89
CA CYS A 54 -14.51 -10.42 5.05
C CYS A 54 -13.52 -11.49 4.58
N ILE A 55 -12.77 -12.09 5.50
CA ILE A 55 -11.79 -13.14 5.21
C ILE A 55 -12.43 -14.32 4.49
N GLY A 56 -13.67 -14.69 4.86
CA GLY A 56 -14.41 -15.79 4.24
C GLY A 56 -14.75 -15.57 2.76
N ASP A 57 -14.86 -14.32 2.31
CA ASP A 57 -15.22 -13.98 0.92
C ASP A 57 -14.06 -14.22 -0.06
N ILE A 58 -12.83 -14.36 0.45
CA ILE A 58 -11.62 -14.40 -0.37
C ILE A 58 -11.55 -15.64 -1.23
N GLY A 59 -12.16 -16.75 -0.81
CA GLY A 59 -12.23 -17.95 -1.61
C GLY A 59 -12.82 -17.72 -3.00
N GLU A 60 -13.88 -16.92 -3.10
CA GLU A 60 -14.48 -16.55 -4.40
C GLU A 60 -13.61 -15.55 -5.17
N LEU A 61 -12.81 -14.74 -4.47
CA LEU A 61 -11.92 -13.77 -5.08
C LEU A 61 -10.64 -14.38 -5.67
N LEU A 62 -10.25 -15.59 -5.23
CA LEU A 62 -9.12 -16.33 -5.79
C LEU A 62 -9.32 -16.71 -7.26
N ASP A 63 -10.57 -16.88 -7.70
CA ASP A 63 -10.91 -17.15 -9.10
C ASP A 63 -10.54 -15.99 -10.05
N PHE A 64 -10.31 -14.79 -9.51
CA PHE A 64 -9.87 -13.62 -10.28
C PHE A 64 -8.35 -13.43 -10.30
N VAL A 65 -7.62 -14.21 -9.50
CA VAL A 65 -6.15 -14.16 -9.49
C VAL A 65 -5.63 -14.90 -10.72
N LEU A 66 -4.86 -14.19 -11.55
CA LEU A 66 -4.35 -14.73 -12.82
C LEU A 66 -3.40 -15.91 -12.59
N GLU A 67 -3.36 -16.82 -13.57
CA GLU A 67 -2.36 -17.88 -13.64
C GLU A 67 -0.95 -17.26 -13.78
N GLY A 68 0.04 -17.84 -13.10
CA GLY A 68 1.41 -17.31 -13.06
C GLY A 68 1.65 -16.19 -12.04
N THR A 69 0.65 -15.85 -11.22
CA THR A 69 0.85 -14.98 -10.05
C THR A 69 1.78 -15.66 -9.06
N SER A 70 2.94 -15.07 -8.76
CA SER A 70 3.89 -15.63 -7.79
C SER A 70 3.72 -15.09 -6.38
N ASN A 71 3.12 -13.91 -6.24
CA ASN A 71 2.94 -13.21 -4.98
C ASN A 71 1.47 -12.80 -4.80
N LEU A 72 0.90 -13.07 -3.63
CA LEU A 72 -0.45 -12.63 -3.28
C LEU A 72 -0.40 -11.78 -2.02
N ILE A 73 -0.86 -10.53 -2.10
CA ILE A 73 -0.99 -9.63 -0.95
C ILE A 73 -2.46 -9.59 -0.55
N LEU A 74 -2.73 -9.83 0.73
CA LEU A 74 -4.07 -9.88 1.31
C LEU A 74 -4.24 -8.71 2.29
N HIS A 75 -5.14 -7.78 1.96
CA HIS A 75 -5.58 -6.70 2.85
C HIS A 75 -7.04 -6.87 3.24
N ILE A 76 -7.26 -7.58 4.34
CA ILE A 76 -8.56 -8.06 4.80
C ILE A 76 -8.59 -8.17 6.32
N GLY A 77 -9.76 -8.45 6.90
CA GLY A 77 -9.96 -8.60 8.34
C GLY A 77 -10.60 -7.38 9.01
N THR A 78 -10.59 -6.22 8.36
CA THR A 78 -11.25 -5.01 8.88
C THR A 78 -12.76 -5.22 9.08
N ASN A 79 -13.42 -5.94 8.17
CA ASN A 79 -14.86 -6.23 8.27
C ASN A 79 -15.13 -7.40 9.22
N ASP A 80 -14.27 -8.42 9.27
CA ASP A 80 -14.36 -9.50 10.25
C ASP A 80 -14.34 -8.95 11.68
N LEU A 81 -13.38 -8.10 12.01
CA LEU A 81 -13.28 -7.45 13.33
C LEU A 81 -14.42 -6.46 13.63
N ALA A 82 -15.21 -6.07 12.62
CA ALA A 82 -16.43 -5.31 12.87
C ALA A 82 -17.58 -6.20 13.39
N HIS A 83 -17.48 -7.52 13.19
CA HIS A 83 -18.52 -8.50 13.47
C HIS A 83 -18.11 -9.56 14.51
N THR A 84 -16.81 -9.78 14.72
CA THR A 84 -16.26 -10.78 15.65
C THR A 84 -15.03 -10.25 16.41
N ASP A 85 -14.38 -11.11 17.20
CA ASP A 85 -13.14 -10.84 17.95
C ASP A 85 -11.87 -11.28 17.20
N ALA A 86 -10.71 -10.85 17.71
CA ALA A 86 -9.42 -11.15 17.10
C ALA A 86 -9.08 -12.66 17.03
N PRO A 87 -9.34 -13.50 18.06
CA PRO A 87 -9.13 -14.94 17.95
C PRO A 87 -9.95 -15.58 16.82
N THR A 88 -11.24 -15.26 16.71
CA THR A 88 -12.10 -15.83 15.67
C THR A 88 -11.66 -15.38 14.27
N ALA A 89 -11.35 -14.09 14.10
CA ALA A 89 -10.83 -13.57 12.83
C ALA A 89 -9.48 -14.21 12.46
N PHE A 90 -8.64 -14.50 13.45
CA PHE A 90 -7.37 -15.20 13.23
C PHE A 90 -7.59 -16.63 12.75
N ASP A 91 -8.50 -17.39 13.35
CA ASP A 91 -8.84 -18.75 12.92
C ASP A 91 -9.38 -18.77 11.48
N HIS A 92 -10.22 -17.80 11.12
CA HIS A 92 -10.65 -17.61 9.72
C HIS A 92 -9.47 -17.35 8.78
N TYR A 93 -8.48 -16.55 9.22
CA TYR A 93 -7.30 -16.24 8.42
C TYR A 93 -6.42 -17.48 8.21
N VAL A 94 -6.22 -18.30 9.25
CA VAL A 94 -5.48 -19.57 9.15
C VAL A 94 -6.17 -20.50 8.16
N ALA A 95 -7.50 -20.66 8.27
CA ALA A 95 -8.27 -21.47 7.33
C ALA A 95 -8.18 -20.95 5.89
N LEU A 96 -8.19 -19.62 5.69
CA LEU A 96 -7.97 -19.01 4.38
C LEU A 96 -6.60 -19.34 3.82
N LEU A 97 -5.53 -19.26 4.62
CA LEU A 97 -4.19 -19.59 4.16
C LEU A 97 -4.08 -21.05 3.74
N ASP A 98 -4.65 -21.97 4.53
CA ASP A 98 -4.68 -23.40 4.20
C ASP A 98 -5.46 -23.65 2.89
N ARG A 99 -6.57 -22.93 2.70
CA ARG A 99 -7.34 -22.96 1.45
C ARG A 99 -6.54 -22.44 0.26
N ILE A 100 -5.86 -21.31 0.38
CA ILE A 100 -5.01 -20.76 -0.69
C ILE A 100 -3.92 -21.77 -1.06
N ARG A 101 -3.30 -22.41 -0.08
CA ARG A 101 -2.26 -23.43 -0.33
C ARG A 101 -2.81 -24.64 -1.07
N HIS A 102 -4.05 -25.02 -0.80
CA HIS A 102 -4.71 -26.13 -1.48
C HIS A 102 -5.18 -25.78 -2.90
N GLU A 103 -5.86 -24.65 -3.06
CA GLU A 103 -6.50 -24.25 -4.32
C GLU A 103 -5.54 -23.56 -5.29
N ARG A 104 -4.52 -22.87 -4.77
CA ARG A 104 -3.53 -22.07 -5.52
C ARG A 104 -2.09 -22.40 -5.11
N PRO A 105 -1.65 -23.66 -5.26
CA PRO A 105 -0.27 -24.05 -4.95
C PRO A 105 0.77 -23.37 -5.85
N ASP A 106 0.34 -22.78 -6.96
CA ASP A 106 1.16 -22.00 -7.89
C ASP A 106 1.62 -20.64 -7.33
N ILE A 107 1.01 -20.16 -6.24
CA ILE A 107 1.36 -18.90 -5.58
C ILE A 107 2.30 -19.19 -4.40
N PRO A 108 3.63 -19.16 -4.56
CA PRO A 108 4.56 -19.49 -3.49
C PRO A 108 4.49 -18.52 -2.31
N MET A 109 4.29 -17.22 -2.54
CA MET A 109 4.38 -16.22 -1.48
C MET A 109 3.04 -15.55 -1.20
N VAL A 110 2.59 -15.62 0.07
CA VAL A 110 1.39 -14.91 0.53
C VAL A 110 1.79 -13.87 1.58
N PHE A 111 1.33 -12.64 1.41
CA PHE A 111 1.62 -11.51 2.28
C PHE A 111 0.33 -11.06 2.96
N ALA A 112 0.29 -11.14 4.28
CA ALA A 112 -0.77 -10.56 5.09
C ALA A 112 -0.43 -9.11 5.43
N THR A 113 -1.26 -8.16 5.03
CA THR A 113 -1.11 -6.78 5.48
C THR A 113 -1.78 -6.55 6.83
N LEU A 114 -1.31 -5.51 7.51
CA LEU A 114 -1.86 -5.08 8.79
C LEU A 114 -3.30 -4.56 8.64
N VAL A 115 -4.21 -4.99 9.52
CA VAL A 115 -5.52 -4.34 9.68
C VAL A 115 -5.31 -2.93 10.22
N LEU A 116 -5.78 -1.93 9.48
CA LEU A 116 -5.53 -0.53 9.78
C LEU A 116 -6.30 -0.07 11.03
N PRO A 117 -5.70 0.79 11.87
CA PRO A 117 -6.43 1.39 12.97
C PRO A 117 -7.55 2.31 12.45
N ARG A 118 -8.63 2.39 13.21
CA ARG A 118 -9.74 3.33 12.97
C ARG A 118 -9.59 4.59 13.84
N ALA A 119 -10.23 5.65 13.39
CA ALA A 119 -10.44 6.88 14.15
C ALA A 119 -11.95 7.10 14.40
N PRO A 120 -12.32 7.96 15.35
CA PRO A 120 -13.71 8.36 15.51
C PRO A 120 -14.27 8.98 14.24
N ASN A 121 -15.50 8.63 13.92
CA ASN A 121 -16.20 9.18 12.78
C ASN A 121 -16.60 10.62 13.09
N GLN A 122 -16.04 11.56 12.35
CA GLN A 122 -16.25 13.00 12.50
C GLN A 122 -17.57 13.46 11.86
N ARG A 123 -18.20 12.61 11.04
CA ARG A 123 -19.51 12.88 10.42
C ARG A 123 -20.68 12.56 11.34
N LEU A 124 -20.47 11.76 12.38
CA LEU A 124 -21.52 11.40 13.33
C LEU A 124 -21.69 12.50 14.38
N ARG A 125 -22.95 12.84 14.69
CA ARG A 125 -23.30 13.77 15.79
C ARG A 125 -22.90 13.23 17.17
N ARG A 126 -22.77 11.92 17.31
CA ARG A 126 -22.33 11.24 18.55
C ARG A 126 -20.98 10.59 18.31
N HIS A 127 -20.05 10.83 19.22
CA HIS A 127 -18.72 10.24 19.14
C HIS A 127 -18.76 8.72 19.39
N ASN A 128 -18.14 7.93 18.51
CA ASN A 128 -18.05 6.46 18.58
C ASN A 128 -16.74 5.96 19.24
N TRP A 129 -16.13 6.75 20.14
CA TRP A 129 -14.82 6.46 20.74
C TRP A 129 -14.72 5.08 21.37
N ARG A 130 -15.75 4.62 22.10
CA ARG A 130 -15.73 3.30 22.76
C ARG A 130 -15.64 2.16 21.74
N ALA A 131 -16.44 2.23 20.68
CA ALA A 131 -16.42 1.24 19.61
C ALA A 131 -15.07 1.24 18.87
N VAL A 132 -14.53 2.44 18.57
CA VAL A 132 -13.21 2.58 17.92
C VAL A 132 -12.08 2.04 18.81
N ARG A 133 -12.10 2.31 20.11
CA ARG A 133 -11.10 1.78 21.05
C ARG A 133 -11.14 0.25 21.11
N ARG A 134 -12.34 -0.33 21.19
CA ARG A 134 -12.52 -1.78 21.15
C ARG A 134 -11.99 -2.34 19.84
N PHE A 135 -12.40 -1.80 18.70
CA PHE A 135 -11.93 -2.25 17.38
C PHE A 135 -10.40 -2.19 17.27
N ASN A 136 -9.77 -1.08 17.66
CA ASN A 136 -8.31 -0.94 17.56
C ASN A 136 -7.55 -1.89 18.50
N PHE A 137 -8.16 -2.27 19.64
CA PHE A 137 -7.60 -3.31 20.51
C PHE A 137 -7.61 -4.66 19.80
N GLU A 138 -8.75 -5.07 19.25
CA GLU A 138 -8.89 -6.32 18.49
C GLU A 138 -7.97 -6.34 17.26
N ALA A 139 -7.90 -5.23 16.51
CA ALA A 139 -7.03 -5.10 15.36
C ALA A 139 -5.56 -5.29 15.74
N ARG A 140 -5.11 -4.66 16.83
CA ARG A 140 -3.75 -4.85 17.35
C ARG A 140 -3.49 -6.31 17.72
N GLU A 141 -4.43 -6.96 18.39
CA GLU A 141 -4.30 -8.36 18.77
C GLU A 141 -4.20 -9.28 17.53
N LEU A 142 -5.09 -9.10 16.54
CA LEU A 142 -5.06 -9.85 15.29
C LEU A 142 -3.72 -9.65 14.56
N ASN A 143 -3.26 -8.41 14.42
CA ASN A 143 -2.00 -8.08 13.76
C ASN A 143 -0.80 -8.75 14.44
N LEU A 144 -0.77 -8.80 15.79
CA LEU A 144 0.29 -9.50 16.52
C LEU A 144 0.24 -11.02 16.31
N ARG A 145 -0.96 -11.60 16.24
CA ARG A 145 -1.15 -13.03 15.94
C ARG A 145 -0.71 -13.36 14.51
N LEU A 146 -1.06 -12.54 13.53
CA LEU A 146 -0.61 -12.68 12.14
C LEU A 146 0.91 -12.55 12.01
N LEU A 147 1.52 -11.60 12.71
CA LEU A 147 2.98 -11.48 12.78
C LEU A 147 3.62 -12.76 13.36
N SER A 148 3.07 -13.29 14.46
CA SER A 148 3.54 -14.55 15.05
C SER A 148 3.37 -15.74 14.10
N LEU A 149 2.29 -15.78 13.31
CA LEU A 149 2.06 -16.81 12.31
C LEU A 149 3.11 -16.77 11.19
N CYS A 150 3.49 -15.58 10.74
CA CYS A 150 4.54 -15.41 9.72
C CYS A 150 5.91 -15.91 10.18
N HIS A 151 6.19 -15.87 11.49
CA HIS A 151 7.40 -16.48 12.04
C HIS A 151 7.35 -18.02 12.09
N LYS A 152 6.16 -18.62 11.96
CA LYS A 152 5.95 -20.07 12.03
C LYS A 152 5.73 -20.72 10.66
N ARG A 153 5.35 -19.95 9.65
CA ARG A 153 5.08 -20.42 8.28
C ARG A 153 5.97 -19.65 7.31
N GLU A 154 6.92 -20.34 6.70
CA GLU A 154 7.92 -19.74 5.79
C GLU A 154 7.27 -19.11 4.55
N GLU A 155 6.07 -19.55 4.16
CA GLU A 155 5.38 -19.05 2.98
C GLU A 155 4.41 -17.88 3.25
N VAL A 156 4.39 -17.36 4.49
CA VAL A 156 3.51 -16.27 4.90
C VAL A 156 4.32 -15.11 5.47
N PHE A 157 4.14 -13.93 4.91
CA PHE A 157 4.89 -12.73 5.27
C PHE A 157 3.96 -11.64 5.80
N HIS A 158 4.41 -10.87 6.79
CA HIS A 158 3.63 -9.77 7.35
C HIS A 158 4.10 -8.42 6.83
N VAL A 159 3.17 -7.62 6.29
CA VAL A 159 3.45 -6.28 5.77
C VAL A 159 2.99 -5.24 6.78
N ASN A 160 3.95 -4.64 7.50
CA ASN A 160 3.68 -3.56 8.43
C ASN A 160 3.72 -2.20 7.70
N HIS A 161 2.57 -1.56 7.56
CA HIS A 161 2.46 -0.24 6.91
C HIS A 161 3.00 0.93 7.76
N ARG A 162 3.54 0.68 8.97
CA ARG A 162 4.04 1.69 9.91
C ARG A 162 3.02 2.81 10.18
N ILE A 163 1.73 2.53 10.00
CA ILE A 163 0.66 3.53 10.16
C ILE A 163 0.54 3.98 11.61
N ASP A 164 0.93 3.13 12.57
CA ASP A 164 0.94 3.48 14.00
C ASP A 164 1.95 4.60 14.34
N ALA A 165 2.97 4.81 13.50
CA ALA A 165 3.89 5.94 13.64
C ALA A 165 3.23 7.26 13.22
N LEU A 166 2.09 7.19 12.52
CA LEU A 166 1.29 8.33 12.12
C LEU A 166 0.02 8.41 12.96
N ARG A 167 -0.41 9.64 13.20
CA ARG A 167 -1.68 9.88 13.88
C ARG A 167 -2.82 9.45 12.94
N PRO A 168 -3.70 8.50 13.29
CA PRO A 168 -4.71 7.99 12.35
C PRO A 168 -5.57 9.08 11.69
N TRP A 169 -5.84 10.18 12.39
CA TRP A 169 -6.61 11.31 11.85
C TRP A 169 -5.91 12.12 10.75
N THR A 170 -4.60 11.93 10.51
CA THR A 170 -3.91 12.58 9.38
C THR A 170 -3.96 11.75 8.10
N VAL A 171 -4.23 10.45 8.22
CA VAL A 171 -4.20 9.50 7.10
C VAL A 171 -5.56 8.88 6.79
N LEU A 172 -6.57 9.10 7.63
CA LEU A 172 -7.96 8.67 7.42
C LEU A 172 -8.84 9.85 7.02
N VAL A 173 -9.90 9.58 6.24
CA VAL A 173 -10.95 10.57 5.97
C VAL A 173 -11.88 10.74 7.17
N ALA A 174 -12.81 11.69 7.07
CA ALA A 174 -13.73 12.05 8.15
C ALA A 174 -14.62 10.90 8.68
N ASP A 175 -14.77 9.78 7.95
CA ASP A 175 -15.49 8.62 8.47
C ASP A 175 -14.68 7.80 9.50
N GLY A 176 -13.38 8.06 9.61
CA GLY A 176 -12.47 7.39 10.52
C GLY A 176 -12.17 5.93 10.18
N LEU A 177 -12.50 5.47 8.98
CA LEU A 177 -12.28 4.11 8.50
C LEU A 177 -11.44 4.08 7.22
N HIS A 178 -11.79 4.90 6.25
CA HIS A 178 -11.16 4.86 4.94
C HIS A 178 -9.92 5.75 4.91
N PRO A 179 -8.79 5.30 4.33
CA PRO A 179 -7.64 6.16 4.10
C PRO A 179 -7.99 7.36 3.22
N SER A 180 -7.43 8.52 3.56
CA SER A 180 -7.40 9.69 2.67
C SER A 180 -6.44 9.45 1.51
N PHE A 181 -6.40 10.34 0.53
CA PHE A 181 -5.40 10.24 -0.55
C PHE A 181 -3.97 10.14 -0.03
N ALA A 182 -3.63 10.89 1.02
CA ALA A 182 -2.32 10.79 1.67
C ALA A 182 -2.12 9.43 2.36
N GLY A 183 -3.16 8.89 3.00
CA GLY A 183 -3.13 7.54 3.57
C GLY A 183 -2.93 6.45 2.52
N VAL A 184 -3.67 6.50 1.40
CA VAL A 184 -3.50 5.57 0.28
C VAL A 184 -2.09 5.71 -0.33
N SER A 185 -1.58 6.92 -0.48
CA SER A 185 -0.21 7.16 -0.99
C SER A 185 0.86 6.50 -0.11
N LEU A 186 0.70 6.56 1.21
CA LEU A 186 1.61 5.90 2.14
C LEU A 186 1.52 4.38 2.05
N LEU A 187 0.31 3.84 1.96
CA LEU A 187 0.09 2.40 1.75
C LEU A 187 0.76 1.94 0.45
N ALA A 188 0.59 2.70 -0.63
CA ALA A 188 1.24 2.44 -1.92
C ALA A 188 2.76 2.45 -1.81
N TRP A 189 3.34 3.44 -1.12
CA TRP A 189 4.78 3.50 -0.88
C TRP A 189 5.32 2.27 -0.16
N ASN A 190 4.63 1.82 0.89
CA ASN A 190 5.04 0.63 1.64
C ASN A 190 4.95 -0.64 0.80
N ILE A 191 3.89 -0.79 0.00
CA ILE A 191 3.76 -1.92 -0.92
C ILE A 191 4.83 -1.85 -2.01
N TYR A 192 5.12 -0.66 -2.54
CA TYR A 192 6.17 -0.49 -3.53
C TYR A 192 7.54 -0.92 -3.01
N ASN A 193 7.91 -0.53 -1.78
CA ASN A 193 9.16 -0.96 -1.16
C ASN A 193 9.21 -2.48 -0.96
N LEU A 194 8.11 -3.10 -0.52
CA LEU A 194 8.01 -4.55 -0.44
C LEU A 194 8.29 -5.20 -1.80
N LEU A 195 7.65 -4.70 -2.85
CA LEU A 195 7.82 -5.24 -4.20
C LEU A 195 9.24 -5.05 -4.72
N LEU A 196 9.87 -3.90 -4.45
CA LEU A 196 11.28 -3.67 -4.81
C LEU A 196 12.20 -4.68 -4.14
N ASP A 197 11.98 -5.02 -2.87
CA ASP A 197 12.79 -6.02 -2.17
C ASP A 197 12.59 -7.43 -2.76
N LEU A 198 11.36 -7.77 -3.16
CA LEU A 198 11.08 -9.03 -3.87
C LEU A 198 11.70 -9.08 -5.26
N TRP A 199 11.81 -7.95 -5.95
CA TRP A 199 12.39 -7.88 -7.30
C TRP A 199 13.90 -7.68 -7.30
N ARG A 200 14.51 -7.29 -6.18
CA ARG A 200 15.94 -6.99 -6.09
C ARG A 200 16.82 -8.12 -6.66
N PRO A 201 16.60 -9.42 -6.36
CA PRO A 201 17.40 -10.50 -6.95
C PRO A 201 17.29 -10.56 -8.48
N TYR A 202 16.10 -10.28 -9.03
CA TYR A 202 15.88 -10.26 -10.48
C TYR A 202 16.54 -9.05 -11.14
N ILE A 203 16.49 -7.88 -10.51
CA ILE A 203 17.12 -6.65 -11.02
C ILE A 203 18.65 -6.80 -11.00
N THR A 204 19.23 -7.30 -9.91
CA THR A 204 20.67 -7.53 -9.81
C THR A 204 21.14 -8.53 -10.86
N ASN A 205 20.45 -9.66 -11.00
CA ASN A 205 20.77 -10.67 -12.01
C ASN A 205 20.63 -10.11 -13.44
N TRP A 206 19.59 -9.31 -13.71
CA TRP A 206 19.44 -8.66 -15.01
C TRP A 206 20.57 -7.65 -15.28
N LEU A 207 20.98 -6.84 -14.30
CA LEU A 207 22.08 -5.87 -14.48
C LEU A 207 23.43 -6.56 -14.70
N GLU A 208 23.67 -7.69 -14.06
CA GLU A 208 24.91 -8.48 -14.22
C GLU A 208 24.99 -9.13 -15.61
N HIS A 209 23.85 -9.47 -16.20
CA HIS A 209 23.76 -10.18 -17.48
C HIS A 209 23.22 -9.32 -18.63
N ALA A 210 22.89 -8.06 -18.36
CA ALA A 210 22.47 -7.12 -19.37
C ALA A 210 23.63 -6.92 -20.34
N PRO A 211 23.38 -6.95 -21.67
CA PRO A 211 24.41 -6.65 -22.63
C PRO A 211 24.99 -5.27 -22.28
N GLN A 212 26.28 -5.25 -21.97
CA GLN A 212 27.01 -4.02 -21.68
C GLN A 212 26.75 -3.09 -22.86
N PRO A 213 26.26 -1.85 -22.63
CA PRO A 213 26.13 -0.92 -23.73
C PRO A 213 27.52 -0.78 -24.36
N GLU A 214 27.62 -0.94 -25.67
CA GLU A 214 28.86 -0.66 -26.39
C GLU A 214 29.25 0.78 -26.06
N VAL A 215 30.26 0.92 -25.20
CA VAL A 215 30.67 2.21 -24.65
C VAL A 215 31.35 3.01 -25.76
N GLY A 216 30.56 3.77 -26.52
CA GLY A 216 31.04 4.96 -27.18
C GLY A 216 31.51 5.94 -26.10
N ALA A 217 32.79 6.31 -26.17
CA ALA A 217 33.49 7.11 -25.17
C ALA A 217 32.70 8.37 -24.73
N TYR A 218 32.12 8.31 -23.54
CA TYR A 218 31.73 9.49 -22.77
C TYR A 218 32.55 9.49 -21.48
N GLU A 219 33.34 10.53 -21.30
CA GLU A 219 34.24 10.72 -20.16
C GLU A 219 33.50 10.59 -18.82
N LEU A 220 33.93 9.62 -18.00
CA LEU A 220 33.50 9.45 -16.63
C LEU A 220 34.07 10.59 -15.76
N ARG A 221 33.25 11.61 -15.47
CA ARG A 221 33.49 12.49 -14.32
C ARG A 221 32.80 11.91 -13.09
N GLU A 222 33.60 11.66 -12.06
CA GLU A 222 33.27 11.34 -10.66
C GLU A 222 31.94 10.61 -10.41
N THR A 223 32.06 9.32 -10.09
CA THR A 223 30.95 8.43 -9.75
C THR A 223 30.15 8.93 -8.54
N PRO A 224 28.84 9.22 -8.69
CA PRO A 224 27.96 9.44 -7.56
C PRO A 224 27.71 8.12 -6.82
N SER A 225 27.41 8.20 -5.51
CA SER A 225 26.92 7.05 -4.74
C SER A 225 25.74 6.35 -5.43
N TYR A 226 25.58 5.04 -5.21
CA TYR A 226 24.55 4.17 -5.83
C TYR A 226 23.13 4.76 -5.80
N SER A 227 22.77 5.48 -4.73
CA SER A 227 21.48 6.17 -4.56
C SER A 227 21.29 7.38 -5.49
N GLN A 228 22.37 8.02 -5.95
CA GLN A 228 22.32 9.16 -6.88
C GLN A 228 22.39 8.74 -8.35
N ALA A 229 22.96 7.56 -8.66
CA ALA A 229 23.02 7.02 -10.02
C ALA A 229 21.62 6.64 -10.57
N LEU A 230 20.77 6.05 -9.72
CA LEU A 230 19.37 5.72 -10.08
C LEU A 230 18.50 6.97 -10.35
N TRP A 231 18.91 8.14 -9.86
CA TRP A 231 18.16 9.38 -10.05
C TRP A 231 18.45 10.08 -11.38
N ARG A 232 19.52 9.73 -12.10
CA ARG A 232 19.98 10.49 -13.29
C ARG A 232 20.12 9.69 -14.58
N CYS A 233 20.07 8.36 -14.54
CA CYS A 233 20.22 7.54 -15.73
C CYS A 233 18.86 7.19 -16.34
N ARG A 234 18.55 7.77 -17.52
CA ARG A 234 17.62 7.14 -18.46
C ARG A 234 18.33 5.91 -19.03
N VAL A 235 18.05 4.74 -18.48
CA VAL A 235 18.53 3.48 -19.03
C VAL A 235 17.51 3.01 -20.08
N PRO A 236 17.90 2.83 -21.36
CA PRO A 236 17.01 2.27 -22.37
C PRO A 236 16.49 0.90 -21.93
N GLY A 237 15.17 0.73 -21.79
CA GLY A 237 14.52 -0.53 -21.42
C GLY A 237 14.06 -0.67 -19.97
N LEU A 238 14.44 0.25 -19.06
CA LEU A 238 13.78 0.40 -17.76
C LEU A 238 12.53 1.29 -17.94
N PRO A 239 11.39 1.00 -17.26
CA PRO A 239 10.27 1.92 -17.25
C PRO A 239 10.74 3.28 -16.74
N ASP A 240 10.30 4.35 -17.39
CA ASP A 240 10.56 5.73 -16.98
C ASP A 240 10.07 5.86 -15.52
N MET A 241 10.99 5.74 -14.56
CA MET A 241 10.71 5.94 -13.14
C MET A 241 10.49 7.43 -12.95
N LYS A 242 9.35 7.93 -13.42
CA LYS A 242 8.83 9.21 -13.02
C LYS A 242 8.82 9.17 -11.51
N THR A 243 9.48 10.16 -10.90
CA THR A 243 9.31 10.47 -9.48
C THR A 243 7.85 10.23 -9.14
N PRO A 244 7.52 9.30 -8.22
CA PRO A 244 6.13 8.99 -7.92
C PRO A 244 5.38 10.30 -7.72
N PRO A 245 4.16 10.47 -8.26
CA PRO A 245 3.37 11.67 -8.05
C PRO A 245 3.32 12.07 -6.56
N VAL A 246 3.43 11.09 -5.66
CA VAL A 246 3.60 11.22 -4.21
C VAL A 246 4.74 12.19 -3.81
N LEU A 247 5.91 12.09 -4.44
CA LEU A 247 7.06 12.98 -4.18
C LEU A 247 6.87 14.34 -4.87
N LYS A 248 6.31 14.39 -6.09
CA LYS A 248 6.02 15.66 -6.77
C LYS A 248 4.98 16.49 -6.01
N HIS A 249 3.90 15.91 -5.51
CA HIS A 249 2.87 16.63 -4.75
C HIS A 249 3.32 16.99 -3.33
N ALA A 250 4.11 16.14 -2.66
CA ALA A 250 4.73 16.50 -1.38
C ALA A 250 5.74 17.65 -1.55
N LEU A 251 6.52 17.67 -2.63
CA LEU A 251 7.45 18.75 -2.96
C LEU A 251 6.74 20.02 -3.46
N PHE A 252 5.66 19.92 -4.25
CA PHE A 252 4.89 21.08 -4.73
C PHE A 252 4.19 21.82 -3.59
N ALA A 253 3.70 21.08 -2.59
CA ALA A 253 3.15 21.66 -1.36
C ALA A 253 4.22 22.35 -0.50
N CYS A 254 5.47 21.87 -0.55
CA CYS A 254 6.63 22.53 0.07
C CYS A 254 7.07 23.79 -0.68
N GLN A 255 7.04 23.78 -2.02
CA GLN A 255 7.60 24.85 -2.86
C GLN A 255 6.64 26.04 -3.06
N GLN A 256 5.33 25.82 -3.09
CA GLN A 256 4.35 26.93 -3.12
C GLN A 256 4.26 27.73 -1.81
N HIS A 257 4.86 27.24 -0.72
CA HIS A 257 4.88 27.93 0.58
C HIS A 257 6.22 28.59 0.94
N SER A 258 7.33 28.23 0.30
CA SER A 258 8.58 29.00 0.41
C SER A 258 8.44 30.38 -0.23
N ASP A 259 7.68 30.48 -1.32
CA ASP A 259 7.55 31.71 -2.12
C ASP A 259 6.48 32.68 -1.59
N ASN A 260 5.80 32.32 -0.48
CA ASN A 260 4.66 33.07 0.07
C ASN A 260 4.92 33.66 1.47
N GLN A 261 6.17 33.77 1.91
CA GLN A 261 6.50 34.39 3.21
C GLN A 261 6.17 35.89 3.28
N GLU A 262 5.90 36.56 2.16
CA GLU A 262 5.58 38.00 2.14
C GLU A 262 4.09 38.34 2.38
N CYS A 263 3.17 37.37 2.27
CA CYS A 263 1.72 37.64 2.41
C CYS A 263 1.14 37.46 3.84
N ARG A 264 1.96 37.17 4.86
CA ARG A 264 1.46 36.84 6.22
C ARG A 264 0.99 38.02 7.09
N ARG A 265 0.90 39.25 6.57
CA ARG A 265 0.49 40.43 7.37
C ARG A 265 -1.01 40.80 7.34
N LYS A 266 -1.88 40.07 6.62
CA LYS A 266 -3.30 40.50 6.46
C LYS A 266 -4.37 39.40 6.59
N VAL A 267 -4.22 38.44 7.52
CA VAL A 267 -5.29 37.45 7.78
C VAL A 267 -5.78 37.55 9.24
N PRO A 268 -7.09 37.79 9.49
CA PRO A 268 -7.65 37.87 10.84
C PRO A 268 -7.55 36.54 11.62
N PRO A 269 -7.56 36.56 12.97
CA PRO A 269 -7.20 35.41 13.80
C PRO A 269 -8.14 34.20 13.72
N ALA A 270 -9.33 34.33 13.12
CA ALA A 270 -10.40 33.33 13.18
C ALA A 270 -10.23 32.12 12.23
N HIS A 271 -9.20 32.09 11.37
CA HIS A 271 -8.99 31.03 10.38
C HIS A 271 -7.60 30.36 10.44
N ARG A 272 -6.99 30.23 11.62
CA ARG A 272 -5.77 29.42 11.76
C ARG A 272 -6.11 27.94 11.87
N ALA A 273 -6.19 27.25 10.74
CA ALA A 273 -6.10 25.79 10.72
C ALA A 273 -4.69 25.36 11.14
N ARG A 274 -4.57 24.45 12.11
CA ARG A 274 -3.29 23.85 12.50
C ARG A 274 -2.85 22.88 11.40
N SER A 275 -1.95 23.30 10.53
CA SER A 275 -1.30 22.44 9.55
C SER A 275 -0.13 21.71 10.20
N ALA A 276 -0.07 20.38 10.06
CA ALA A 276 1.11 19.60 10.38
C ALA A 276 1.96 19.47 9.11
N PHE A 277 3.28 19.68 9.24
CA PHE A 277 4.23 19.57 8.13
C PHE A 277 4.94 18.22 8.22
N ILE A 278 5.02 17.50 7.11
CA ILE A 278 5.82 16.28 6.99
C ILE A 278 7.05 16.62 6.17
N HIS A 279 8.21 16.64 6.82
CA HIS A 279 9.51 16.75 6.17
C HIS A 279 10.14 15.36 6.11
N ILE A 280 10.43 14.89 4.90
CA ILE A 280 11.21 13.65 4.70
C ILE A 280 12.65 14.09 4.44
N VAL A 281 13.57 13.72 5.33
CA VAL A 281 15.00 14.03 5.20
C VAL A 281 15.76 12.71 5.41
N GLY A 282 16.28 12.13 4.32
CA GLY A 282 16.98 10.84 4.37
C GLY A 282 16.08 9.67 4.81
N GLU A 283 16.64 8.74 5.59
CA GLU A 283 15.93 7.54 6.09
C GLU A 283 14.97 7.80 7.28
N GLY A 284 14.72 9.07 7.63
CA GLY A 284 13.85 9.46 8.75
C GLY A 284 12.71 10.40 8.34
N VAL A 285 11.57 10.27 9.02
CA VAL A 285 10.43 11.20 8.94
C VAL A 285 10.44 12.11 10.16
N ALA A 286 10.57 13.42 9.97
CA ALA A 286 10.43 14.41 11.03
C ALA A 286 9.12 15.19 10.84
N ILE A 287 8.27 15.19 11.87
CA ILE A 287 7.00 15.92 11.87
C ILE A 287 7.13 17.10 12.84
N TRP A 288 6.92 18.31 12.33
CA TRP A 288 6.85 19.52 13.14
C TRP A 288 5.39 19.99 13.21
N ALA A 289 4.92 20.28 14.42
CA ALA A 289 3.64 20.93 14.64
C ALA A 289 3.86 22.44 14.78
N ALA A 290 3.09 23.26 14.05
CA ALA A 290 3.02 24.71 14.22
C ALA A 290 1.87 25.10 15.16
#